data_AF-A0A940VUI2-F1
#
_entry.id   AF-A0A940VUI2-F1
#
_cell.length_a   1.000
_cell.length_b   1.000
_cell.length_c   1.000
_cell.angle_alpha   90.00
_cell.angle_beta   90.00
_cell.angle_gamma   90.00
#
_symmetry.space_group_name_H-M   'P 1'
#
loop_
_entity.id
_entity.type
_entity.pdbx_description
1 polymer ?
#
loop_
_entity_poly.entity_id
_entity_poly.type
_entity_poly.pdbx_seq_one_letter_code
_entity_poly.pdbx_strand_id
1 'polypeptide(L)'
;MNINWSKKLASGLVLSSLLLSLAVAMAAEPPNAPPGPTPDAVQTGKPRPEDHAQRLRATLKKLVEKKIIETDQAHRVILFFHQKDTERKAEWDKIQALSADERETYMQQQCIQRCQKRPDLVKDLMEGAGLTQDQAKAVADEMRPPRGPGPDVRGGPGGPGPEKPDSPIP
;
A
#
# COMPACT_ATOMS: atom_id res chain seq x y z
N MET A 1 29.11 36.91 -16.76
CA MET A 1 30.10 35.82 -16.64
C MET A 1 29.75 35.02 -15.39
N ASN A 2 29.40 33.74 -15.56
CA ASN A 2 28.93 32.87 -14.48
C ASN A 2 30.12 32.34 -13.66
N ILE A 3 30.01 32.42 -12.33
CA ILE A 3 31.01 31.88 -11.41
C ILE A 3 30.63 30.42 -11.10
N ASN A 4 31.45 29.50 -11.61
CA ASN A 4 31.39 28.07 -11.33
C ASN A 4 31.94 27.77 -9.92
N TRP A 5 31.15 27.16 -9.05
CA TRP A 5 31.63 26.58 -7.78
C TRP A 5 31.75 25.07 -7.91
N SER A 6 32.85 24.64 -8.51
CA SER A 6 33.35 23.29 -8.34
C SER A 6 34.43 23.28 -7.25
N LYS A 7 34.19 22.48 -6.20
CA LYS A 7 35.14 21.58 -5.50
C LYS A 7 35.04 21.64 -3.95
N LYS A 8 34.52 20.53 -3.41
CA LYS A 8 35.10 19.66 -2.38
C LYS A 8 35.53 20.26 -1.02
N LEU A 9 34.79 19.88 0.02
CA LEU A 9 35.27 19.45 1.34
C LEU A 9 34.40 18.22 1.69
N ALA A 10 34.83 16.95 1.79
CA ALA A 10 35.97 16.34 2.47
C ALA A 10 35.97 16.54 3.99
N SER A 11 35.06 15.84 4.68
CA SER A 11 35.19 15.36 6.07
C SER A 11 34.00 14.40 6.28
N GLY A 12 34.11 13.12 6.62
CA GLY A 12 35.15 12.44 7.35
C GLY A 12 34.54 11.84 8.63
N LEU A 13 33.74 10.77 8.51
CA LEU A 13 33.65 9.77 9.58
C LEU A 13 33.31 8.40 8.98
N VAL A 14 34.34 7.58 8.89
CA VAL A 14 34.28 6.15 8.62
C VAL A 14 33.84 5.46 9.90
N LEU A 15 32.70 4.78 9.87
CA LEU A 15 32.43 3.64 10.76
C LEU A 15 32.01 2.46 9.88
N SER A 16 32.99 1.98 9.12
CA SER A 16 33.05 0.57 8.75
C SER A 16 33.23 -0.24 10.03
N SER A 17 32.23 -1.02 10.43
CA SER A 17 32.51 -2.21 11.21
C SER A 17 31.51 -3.31 10.88
N LEU A 18 32.09 -4.43 10.45
CA LEU A 18 31.53 -5.77 10.31
C LEU A 18 30.54 -6.09 11.44
N LEU A 19 29.43 -6.73 11.08
CA LEU A 19 29.16 -8.08 11.56
C LEU A 19 28.52 -8.91 10.44
N LEU A 20 29.34 -9.85 9.96
CA LEU A 20 28.95 -10.99 9.15
C LEU A 20 28.27 -11.99 10.11
N SER A 21 26.94 -12.05 10.10
CA SER A 21 26.21 -13.12 10.79
C SER A 21 25.49 -13.95 9.73
N LEU A 22 26.22 -14.95 9.24
CA LEU A 22 25.68 -16.09 8.53
C LEU A 22 24.90 -16.95 9.54
N ALA A 23 23.59 -16.76 9.62
CA ALA A 23 22.71 -17.69 10.31
C ALA A 23 22.08 -18.61 9.25
N VAL A 24 22.68 -19.79 9.08
CA VAL A 24 22.01 -20.94 8.46
C VAL A 24 20.97 -21.43 9.46
N ALA A 25 19.69 -21.16 9.19
CA ALA A 25 18.61 -21.91 9.81
C ALA A 25 18.33 -23.13 8.93
N MET A 26 18.84 -24.28 9.36
CA MET A 26 18.45 -25.57 8.80
C MET A 26 16.95 -25.77 9.01
N ALA A 27 16.24 -26.12 7.94
CA ALA A 27 14.87 -26.61 8.00
C ALA A 27 14.86 -27.91 8.80
N ALA A 28 14.31 -27.86 10.01
CA ALA A 28 13.86 -29.04 10.73
C ALA A 28 12.34 -29.14 10.49
N GLU A 29 11.93 -29.97 9.53
CA GLU A 29 10.55 -30.44 9.42
C GLU A 29 10.25 -31.38 10.60
N PRO A 30 9.25 -31.10 11.47
CA PRO A 30 8.67 -32.14 12.29
C PRO A 30 7.61 -32.92 11.49
N PRO A 31 7.67 -34.27 11.46
CA PRO A 31 6.69 -35.10 10.78
C PRO A 31 5.44 -35.16 11.66
N ASN A 32 4.42 -34.36 11.34
CA ASN A 32 3.04 -34.63 11.72
C ASN A 32 2.10 -33.68 10.98
N ALA A 33 1.69 -34.07 9.79
CA ALA A 33 0.44 -33.62 9.21
C ALA A 33 -0.73 -34.28 9.95
N PRO A 34 -1.73 -33.51 10.37
CA PRO A 34 -3.10 -33.98 10.23
C PRO A 34 -4.07 -32.85 9.80
N PRO A 35 -5.33 -33.20 9.57
CA PRO A 35 -5.93 -33.72 8.35
C PRO A 35 -6.42 -32.59 7.42
N GLY A 36 -6.94 -32.96 6.25
CA GLY A 36 -7.42 -32.05 5.20
C GLY A 36 -8.53 -31.06 5.63
N PRO A 37 -8.86 -30.11 4.74
CA PRO A 37 -9.71 -28.96 5.07
C PRO A 37 -11.15 -29.40 5.34
N THR A 38 -11.65 -29.10 6.53
CA THR A 38 -13.09 -29.03 6.77
C THR A 38 -13.64 -27.80 6.01
N PRO A 39 -14.69 -27.94 5.18
CA PRO A 39 -15.43 -26.79 4.71
C PRO A 39 -16.11 -26.15 5.96
N ASP A 40 -16.19 -24.82 6.01
CA ASP A 40 -16.82 -24.03 7.09
C ASP A 40 -15.97 -23.59 8.30
N ALA A 41 -14.75 -23.11 8.05
CA ALA A 41 -14.23 -21.98 8.83
C ALA A 41 -14.00 -20.79 7.90
N VAL A 42 -15.00 -19.90 7.78
CA VAL A 42 -14.78 -18.54 7.26
C VAL A 42 -13.90 -17.80 8.27
N GLN A 43 -12.59 -18.03 8.18
CA GLN A 43 -11.59 -17.18 8.81
C GLN A 43 -11.64 -15.83 8.09
N THR A 44 -12.35 -14.87 8.67
CA THR A 44 -12.08 -13.44 8.45
C THR A 44 -10.75 -13.07 9.15
N GLY A 45 -9.68 -13.77 8.79
CA GLY A 45 -8.31 -13.40 9.12
C GLY A 45 -7.84 -12.28 8.20
N LYS A 46 -7.13 -11.29 8.75
CA LYS A 46 -6.43 -10.31 7.92
C LYS A 46 -5.53 -11.07 6.93
N PRO A 47 -5.55 -10.74 5.63
CA PRO A 47 -4.69 -11.43 4.66
C PRO A 47 -3.23 -11.34 5.10
N ARG A 48 -2.49 -12.44 5.00
CA ARG A 48 -1.07 -12.47 5.39
C ARG A 48 -0.27 -11.54 4.47
N PRO A 49 0.86 -10.96 4.92
CA PRO A 49 1.71 -10.14 4.06
C PRO A 49 2.18 -10.88 2.79
N GLU A 50 2.42 -12.19 2.92
CA GLU A 50 2.77 -13.10 1.82
C GLU A 50 1.65 -13.17 0.76
N ASP A 51 0.39 -13.14 1.19
CA ASP A 51 -0.77 -13.17 0.31
C ASP A 51 -0.84 -11.91 -0.57
N HIS A 52 -0.41 -10.75 -0.05
CA HIS A 52 -0.41 -9.51 -0.81
C HIS A 52 0.67 -9.51 -1.90
N ALA A 53 1.90 -9.91 -1.56
CA ALA A 53 3.00 -9.98 -2.54
C ALA A 53 2.72 -11.03 -3.64
N GLN A 54 2.12 -12.17 -3.28
CA GLN A 54 1.72 -13.18 -4.24
C GLN A 54 0.61 -12.68 -5.17
N ARG A 55 -0.41 -12.00 -4.62
CA ARG A 55 -1.47 -11.35 -5.41
C ARG A 55 -0.90 -10.34 -6.40
N LEU A 56 0.02 -9.48 -5.96
CA LEU A 56 0.71 -8.52 -6.82
C LEU A 56 1.40 -9.22 -7.99
N ARG A 57 2.20 -10.25 -7.72
CA ARG A 57 2.91 -11.01 -8.77
C ARG A 57 1.95 -11.69 -9.73
N ALA A 58 0.87 -12.30 -9.21
CA ALA A 58 -0.13 -12.97 -10.03
C ALA A 58 -0.87 -11.99 -10.96
N THR A 59 -1.24 -10.82 -10.45
CA THR A 59 -1.87 -9.76 -11.26
C THR A 59 -0.93 -9.27 -12.36
N LEU A 60 0.33 -8.97 -12.03
CA LEU A 60 1.30 -8.50 -13.02
C LEU A 60 1.59 -9.56 -14.09
N LYS A 61 1.67 -10.84 -13.71
CA LYS A 61 1.83 -11.95 -14.65
C LYS A 61 0.69 -11.97 -15.69
N LYS A 62 -0.56 -11.81 -15.26
CA LYS A 62 -1.71 -11.71 -16.18
C LYS A 62 -1.59 -10.53 -17.14
N LEU A 63 -1.07 -9.39 -16.68
CA LEU A 63 -0.90 -8.20 -17.52
C LEU A 63 0.24 -8.38 -18.54
N VAL A 64 1.29 -9.13 -18.20
CA VAL A 64 2.34 -9.55 -19.14
C VAL A 64 1.81 -10.54 -20.17
N GLU A 65 1.03 -11.54 -19.75
CA GLU A 65 0.40 -12.52 -20.65
C GLU A 65 -0.56 -11.83 -21.64
N LYS A 66 -1.30 -10.82 -21.18
CA LYS A 66 -2.15 -9.96 -22.03
C LYS A 66 -1.36 -8.98 -22.90
N LYS A 67 -0.02 -8.94 -22.79
CA LYS A 67 0.88 -7.98 -23.46
C LYS A 67 0.54 -6.52 -23.19
N ILE A 68 -0.07 -6.22 -22.05
CA ILE A 68 -0.36 -4.84 -21.63
C ILE A 68 0.92 -4.19 -21.12
N ILE A 69 1.73 -4.94 -20.37
CA ILE A 69 3.05 -4.52 -19.89
C ILE A 69 4.12 -5.55 -20.27
N GLU A 70 5.36 -5.11 -20.33
CA GLU A 70 6.51 -6.01 -20.52
C GLU A 70 6.98 -6.63 -19.19
N THR A 71 7.73 -7.72 -19.26
CA THR A 71 8.31 -8.38 -18.08
C THR A 71 9.18 -7.43 -17.25
N ASP A 72 9.99 -6.60 -17.90
CA ASP A 72 10.84 -5.62 -17.22
C ASP A 72 10.02 -4.52 -16.53
N GLN A 73 8.92 -4.10 -17.16
CA GLN A 73 7.96 -3.17 -16.56
C GLN A 73 7.30 -3.79 -15.32
N ALA A 74 6.85 -5.04 -15.40
CA ALA A 74 6.30 -5.76 -14.25
C ALA A 74 7.31 -5.85 -13.10
N HIS A 75 8.58 -6.11 -13.39
CA HIS A 75 9.62 -6.14 -12.35
C HIS A 75 9.82 -4.78 -11.69
N ARG A 76 9.82 -3.68 -12.46
CA ARG A 76 9.87 -2.31 -11.91
C ARG A 76 8.68 -2.00 -11.01
N VAL A 77 7.47 -2.45 -11.37
CA VAL A 77 6.29 -2.30 -10.51
C VAL A 77 6.46 -3.06 -9.18
N ILE A 78 7.02 -4.27 -9.19
CA ILE A 78 7.30 -5.02 -7.96
C ILE A 78 8.26 -4.25 -7.05
N LEU A 79 9.36 -3.74 -7.63
CA LEU A 79 10.35 -2.96 -6.88
C LEU A 79 9.75 -1.67 -6.32
N PHE A 80 8.92 -0.99 -7.11
CA PHE A 80 8.19 0.21 -6.67
C PHE A 80 7.35 -0.05 -5.41
N PHE A 81 6.55 -1.13 -5.39
CA PHE A 81 5.74 -1.47 -4.22
C PHE A 81 6.58 -1.92 -3.02
N HIS A 82 7.66 -2.67 -3.26
CA HIS A 82 8.58 -3.06 -2.19
C HIS A 82 9.23 -1.85 -1.52
N GLN A 83 9.62 -0.86 -2.31
CA GLN A 83 10.17 0.40 -1.82
C GLN A 83 9.14 1.17 -0.98
N LYS A 84 7.92 1.34 -1.49
CA LYS A 84 6.81 1.98 -0.75
C LYS A 84 6.48 1.26 0.56
N ASP A 85 6.54 -0.06 0.59
CA ASP A 85 6.31 -0.85 1.81
C ASP A 85 7.45 -0.65 2.83
N THR A 86 8.68 -0.53 2.35
CA THR A 86 9.85 -0.21 3.19
C THR A 86 9.72 1.19 3.80
N GLU A 87 9.33 2.18 3.01
CA GLU A 87 9.05 3.54 3.47
C GLU A 87 7.94 3.56 4.51
N ARG A 88 6.83 2.85 4.26
CA ARG A 88 5.70 2.77 5.20
C ARG A 88 6.10 2.12 6.52
N LYS A 89 6.94 1.08 6.50
CA LYS A 89 7.47 0.46 7.72
C LYS A 89 8.35 1.44 8.50
N ALA A 90 9.26 2.13 7.83
CA ALA A 90 10.12 3.11 8.47
C ALA A 90 9.31 4.29 9.05
N GLU A 91 8.26 4.76 8.34
CA GLU A 91 7.33 5.75 8.87
C GLU A 91 6.56 5.21 10.08
N TRP A 92 6.13 3.96 10.02
CA TRP A 92 5.43 3.32 11.14
C TRP A 92 6.31 3.25 12.39
N ASP A 93 7.57 2.87 12.24
CA ASP A 93 8.52 2.81 13.37
C ASP A 93 8.73 4.20 13.99
N LYS A 94 8.79 5.26 13.18
CA LYS A 94 8.83 6.65 13.67
C LYS A 94 7.56 7.01 14.45
N ILE A 95 6.38 6.65 13.94
CA ILE A 95 5.10 6.93 14.60
C ILE A 95 4.99 6.17 15.93
N GLN A 96 5.51 4.94 15.99
CA GLN A 96 5.56 4.17 17.22
C GLN A 96 6.46 4.80 18.28
N ALA A 97 7.54 5.46 17.88
CA ALA A 97 8.45 6.17 18.78
C ALA A 97 7.89 7.51 19.32
N LEU A 98 6.85 8.08 18.70
CA LEU A 98 6.19 9.31 19.19
C LEU A 98 5.33 9.04 20.42
N SER A 99 5.21 10.05 21.29
CA SER A 99 4.24 10.04 22.40
C SER A 99 2.79 10.04 21.89
N ALA A 100 1.82 9.78 22.76
CA ALA A 100 0.41 9.72 22.37
C ALA A 100 -0.09 11.04 21.75
N ASP A 101 0.25 12.17 22.38
CA ASP A 101 -0.19 13.51 21.95
C ASP A 101 0.47 13.92 20.62
N GLU A 102 1.76 13.60 20.46
CA GLU A 102 2.49 13.84 19.21
C GLU A 102 1.98 12.95 18.08
N ARG A 103 1.65 11.69 18.38
CA ARG A 103 1.06 10.75 17.42
C ARG A 103 -0.30 11.23 16.94
N GLU A 104 -1.15 11.73 17.84
CA GLU A 104 -2.45 12.29 17.47
C GLU A 104 -2.29 13.50 16.54
N THR A 105 -1.43 14.44 16.92
CA THR A 105 -1.12 15.63 16.11
C THR A 105 -0.59 15.23 14.73
N TYR A 106 0.35 14.28 14.68
CA TYR A 106 0.90 13.76 13.43
C TYR A 106 -0.19 13.13 12.56
N MET A 107 -1.04 12.27 13.14
CA MET A 107 -2.14 11.63 12.39
C MET A 107 -3.15 12.66 11.86
N GLN A 108 -3.46 13.70 12.63
CA GLN A 108 -4.36 14.76 12.22
C GLN A 108 -3.78 15.56 11.04
N GLN A 109 -2.50 15.92 11.12
CA GLN A 109 -1.78 16.60 10.02
C GLN A 109 -1.70 15.72 8.77
N GLN A 110 -1.37 14.44 8.91
CA GLN A 110 -1.34 13.50 7.79
C GLN A 110 -2.71 13.30 7.16
N CYS A 111 -3.78 13.27 7.97
CA CYS A 111 -5.15 13.22 7.47
C CYS A 111 -5.48 14.46 6.63
N ILE A 112 -5.20 15.67 7.15
CA ILE A 112 -5.39 16.93 6.42
C ILE A 112 -4.61 16.92 5.11
N GLN A 113 -3.33 16.52 5.14
CA GLN A 113 -2.49 16.43 3.94
C GLN A 113 -3.06 15.46 2.91
N ARG A 114 -3.55 14.29 3.32
CA ARG A 114 -4.17 13.31 2.40
C ARG A 114 -5.51 13.79 1.84
N CYS A 115 -6.26 14.58 2.59
CA CYS A 115 -7.48 15.22 2.10
C CYS A 115 -7.18 16.29 1.04
N GLN A 116 -6.10 17.06 1.22
CA GLN A 116 -5.67 18.08 0.27
C GLN A 116 -5.02 17.49 -0.98
N LYS A 117 -4.18 16.46 -0.81
CA LYS A 117 -3.45 15.81 -1.89
C LYS A 117 -3.62 14.30 -1.76
N ARG A 118 -4.67 13.79 -2.39
CA ARG A 118 -4.85 12.33 -2.48
C ARG A 118 -3.71 11.73 -3.30
N PRO A 119 -3.08 10.64 -2.82
CA PRO A 119 -2.06 9.95 -3.59
C PRO A 119 -2.70 9.41 -4.88
N ASP A 120 -2.05 9.70 -6.00
CA ASP A 120 -2.46 9.25 -7.32
C ASP A 120 -1.59 8.07 -7.74
N LEU A 121 -2.13 6.87 -7.58
CA LEU A 121 -1.40 5.64 -7.89
C LEU A 121 -1.01 5.57 -9.38
N VAL A 122 -1.82 6.11 -10.29
CA VAL A 122 -1.52 6.05 -11.72
C VAL A 122 -0.29 6.90 -12.00
N LYS A 123 -0.27 8.13 -11.47
CA LYS A 123 0.88 9.03 -11.59
C LYS A 123 2.14 8.44 -10.95
N ASP A 124 2.01 7.91 -9.73
CA ASP A 124 3.11 7.28 -9.01
C ASP A 124 3.71 6.09 -9.79
N LEU A 125 2.88 5.30 -10.47
CA LEU A 125 3.34 4.17 -11.30
C LEU A 125 4.01 4.62 -12.60
N MET A 126 3.54 5.71 -13.21
CA MET A 126 4.20 6.29 -14.39
C MET A 126 5.61 6.76 -14.04
N GLU A 127 5.74 7.53 -12.95
CA GLU A 127 7.00 8.10 -12.50
C GLU A 127 7.93 7.03 -11.90
N GLY A 128 7.39 6.14 -11.07
CA GLY A 128 8.16 5.18 -10.29
C GLY A 128 8.47 3.86 -11.00
N ALA A 129 7.66 3.45 -11.98
CA ALA A 129 7.86 2.20 -12.72
C ALA A 129 8.05 2.39 -14.24
N GLY A 130 7.97 3.63 -14.74
CA GLY A 130 8.16 3.94 -16.16
C GLY A 130 7.07 3.32 -17.04
N LEU A 131 5.83 3.33 -16.54
CA LEU A 131 4.66 2.89 -17.30
C LEU A 131 4.07 4.05 -18.10
N THR A 132 3.45 3.73 -19.24
CA THR A 132 2.57 4.69 -19.91
C THR A 132 1.30 4.92 -19.07
N GLN A 133 0.56 5.98 -19.35
CA GLN A 133 -0.68 6.28 -18.64
C GLN A 133 -1.70 5.12 -18.69
N ASP A 134 -1.89 4.51 -19.86
CA ASP A 134 -2.82 3.38 -20.03
C ASP A 134 -2.35 2.13 -19.29
N GLN A 135 -1.04 1.86 -19.31
CA GLN A 135 -0.44 0.75 -18.57
C GLN A 135 -0.60 0.95 -17.05
N ALA A 136 -0.25 2.13 -16.56
CA ALA A 136 -0.39 2.49 -15.14
C ALA A 136 -1.84 2.41 -14.69
N LYS A 137 -2.78 2.85 -15.53
CA LYS A 137 -4.22 2.74 -15.27
C LYS A 137 -4.66 1.28 -15.18
N ALA A 138 -4.26 0.42 -16.12
CA ALA A 138 -4.59 -1.00 -16.10
C ALA A 138 -4.06 -1.71 -14.85
N VAL A 139 -2.81 -1.42 -14.48
CA VAL A 139 -2.19 -1.92 -13.25
C VAL A 139 -2.95 -1.43 -12.01
N ALA A 140 -3.26 -0.15 -11.94
CA ALA A 140 -3.98 0.44 -10.80
C ALA A 140 -5.42 -0.09 -10.65
N ASP A 141 -6.12 -0.30 -11.77
CA ASP A 141 -7.49 -0.81 -11.76
C ASP A 141 -7.56 -2.27 -11.29
N GLU A 142 -6.59 -3.12 -11.67
CA GLU A 142 -6.49 -4.51 -11.19
C GLU A 142 -6.07 -4.62 -9.71
N MET A 143 -5.36 -3.61 -9.19
CA MET A 143 -4.95 -3.57 -7.77
C MET A 143 -5.99 -2.92 -6.86
N ARG A 144 -7.01 -2.28 -7.41
CA ARG A 144 -8.05 -1.66 -6.60
C ARG A 144 -8.80 -2.77 -5.84
N PRO A 145 -8.93 -2.69 -4.51
CA PRO A 145 -9.70 -3.66 -3.77
C PRO A 145 -11.14 -3.70 -4.31
N PRO A 146 -11.80 -4.87 -4.31
CA PRO A 146 -13.18 -4.97 -4.73
C PRO A 146 -13.99 -3.95 -3.93
N ARG A 147 -14.71 -3.08 -4.64
CA ARG A 147 -15.66 -2.19 -3.98
C ARG A 147 -16.67 -3.11 -3.33
N GLY A 148 -16.72 -3.11 -2.00
CA GLY A 148 -17.84 -3.75 -1.30
C GLY A 148 -19.15 -3.18 -1.85
N PRO A 149 -20.28 -3.84 -1.60
CA PRO A 149 -21.58 -3.21 -1.80
C PRO A 149 -21.46 -1.81 -1.19
N GLY A 150 -21.65 -0.76 -2.03
CA GLY A 150 -21.73 0.60 -1.50
C GLY A 150 -22.83 0.60 -0.43
N PRO A 151 -22.82 1.53 0.55
CA PRO A 151 -23.86 1.57 1.55
C PRO A 151 -25.21 1.61 0.83
N ASP A 152 -25.82 0.45 0.77
CA ASP A 152 -27.18 0.22 0.40
C ASP A 152 -27.96 1.21 1.25
N VAL A 153 -28.85 1.94 0.58
CA VAL A 153 -29.97 2.64 1.20
C VAL A 153 -30.71 1.59 2.02
N ARG A 154 -30.20 1.36 3.22
CA ARG A 154 -30.75 0.41 4.17
C ARG A 154 -31.91 1.17 4.76
N GLY A 155 -33.08 0.97 4.14
CA GLY A 155 -34.36 1.24 4.76
C GLY A 155 -34.43 0.45 6.06
N GLY A 156 -33.86 1.02 7.12
CA GLY A 156 -34.19 0.66 8.49
C GLY A 156 -35.57 1.22 8.80
N PRO A 157 -36.45 0.46 9.47
CA PRO A 157 -37.72 1.00 9.93
C PRO A 157 -37.43 1.96 11.08
N GLY A 158 -37.88 3.20 10.97
CA GLY A 158 -37.96 4.10 12.12
C GLY A 158 -36.83 5.11 12.26
N GLY A 159 -36.98 6.24 11.58
CA GLY A 159 -36.47 7.53 12.02
C GLY A 159 -37.35 8.61 11.40
N PRO A 160 -38.06 9.44 12.17
CA PRO A 160 -38.89 10.48 11.59
C PRO A 160 -37.96 11.49 10.92
N GLY A 161 -38.04 11.58 9.60
CA GLY A 161 -37.47 12.71 8.87
C GLY A 161 -38.19 14.00 9.27
N PRO A 162 -37.55 15.18 9.18
CA PRO A 162 -38.21 16.43 9.49
C PRO A 162 -39.39 16.64 8.55
N GLU A 163 -40.59 16.71 9.13
CA GLU A 163 -41.84 17.10 8.48
C GLU A 163 -41.61 18.42 7.72
N LYS A 164 -41.85 18.41 6.41
CA LYS A 164 -42.05 19.65 5.67
C LYS A 164 -43.38 20.24 6.17
N PRO A 165 -43.45 21.50 6.62
CA PRO A 165 -44.72 22.13 6.88
C PRO A 165 -45.43 22.34 5.54
N ASP A 166 -46.58 21.67 5.37
CA ASP A 166 -47.53 21.98 4.32
C ASP A 166 -48.06 23.40 4.54
N SER A 167 -47.74 24.30 3.62
CA SER A 167 -48.36 25.62 3.54
C SER A 167 -49.86 25.44 3.25
N PRO A 168 -50.76 26.10 3.99
CA PRO A 168 -52.18 26.08 3.66
C PRO A 168 -52.46 26.96 2.44
N ILE A 169 -53.20 26.41 1.49
CA ILE A 169 -53.78 27.14 0.36
C ILE A 169 -55.07 27.82 0.84
N PRO A 170 -55.23 29.15 0.67
CA PRO A 170 -56.54 29.75 0.39
C PRO A 170 -56.82 29.82 -1.11
#